data_AF-A0A4Q3ADP7-F1
#
_entry.id   AF-A0A4Q3ADP7-F1
#
_cell.length_a   1.000
_cell.length_b   1.000
_cell.length_c   1.000
_cell.angle_alpha   90.00
_cell.angle_beta   90.00
_cell.angle_gamma   90.00
#
_symmetry.space_group_name_H-M   'P 1'
#
loop_
_entity.id
_entity.type
_entity.pdbx_description
1 polymer ?
#
loop_
_entity_poly.entity_id
_entity_poly.type
_entity_poly.pdbx_seq_one_letter_code
_entity_poly.pdbx_strand_id
1 'polypeptide(L)'
;LYGYWSHDIGGHMFADGLAPEQRKIDPELYVRWMQFGAFSPILRTHSAKDGNLRKEPWRFSPEVLSTLRDTVALRYQLAPYIYTASRQAYDTGVSILRPLYYAWPDQAQAYAERGQYMFGDDMLLAPVTKAGKDGVTQTSIWLPPGQWYDSNRGETLSGGRTIVRDYLLNEIPLFVRAGAVIPMNPPSMQNLQQVDGSKLVLRVMPGGTARTRLYEDAGDSEGYRGDAHSFTPMTSARDTRQAQLTVHPREGRYPGMAAARQVTIEFPAATLPMSVMVNGATYSRSDDPSQGSWHYDGNALTARVVVPAIAADVPLTVQVAFAPDTRIEGLAYRTKRTAAAIAWLKDHWPAPEPLPDDVSRAGQFGQLVDYDPERLTTLIAEFDQRSTRLVTLVQASRAAPEVKAEFARRMAMIRDER
;
A
#
# COMPACT_ATOMS: atom_id res chain seq x y z
N LEU A 1 5.86 -14.28 -25.98
CA LEU A 1 4.41 -14.53 -26.19
C LEU A 1 3.61 -14.77 -24.88
N TYR A 2 4.12 -14.46 -23.68
CA TYR A 2 3.43 -14.78 -22.40
C TYR A 2 3.42 -13.63 -21.38
N GLY A 3 3.39 -12.37 -21.85
CA GLY A 3 3.50 -11.19 -20.97
C GLY A 3 2.27 -10.96 -20.09
N TYR A 4 1.08 -11.36 -20.53
CA TYR A 4 -0.18 -11.26 -19.80
C TYR A 4 -0.61 -12.62 -19.24
N TRP A 5 0.22 -13.17 -18.37
CA TRP A 5 -0.03 -14.48 -17.79
C TRP A 5 -1.02 -14.40 -16.62
N SER A 6 -1.66 -15.53 -16.34
CA SER A 6 -2.57 -15.72 -15.23
C SER A 6 -2.36 -17.10 -14.64
N HIS A 7 -2.88 -17.29 -13.44
CA HIS A 7 -2.97 -18.58 -12.75
C HIS A 7 -4.32 -18.65 -12.04
N ASP A 8 -4.75 -19.85 -11.69
CA ASP A 8 -5.99 -20.06 -10.97
C ASP A 8 -5.78 -19.68 -9.50
N ILE A 9 -6.10 -18.43 -9.15
CA ILE A 9 -5.89 -17.91 -7.80
C ILE A 9 -6.72 -18.71 -6.81
N GLY A 10 -6.07 -19.23 -5.77
CA GLY A 10 -6.67 -20.15 -4.81
C GLY A 10 -6.70 -21.63 -5.24
N GLY A 11 -6.04 -21.99 -6.35
CA GLY A 11 -5.89 -23.37 -6.83
C GLY A 11 -7.07 -23.87 -7.66
N HIS A 12 -6.79 -24.74 -8.64
CA HIS A 12 -7.83 -25.29 -9.53
C HIS A 12 -8.62 -26.45 -8.87
N MET A 13 -7.93 -27.31 -8.13
CA MET A 13 -8.45 -28.54 -7.53
C MET A 13 -7.87 -28.75 -6.13
N PHE A 14 -8.52 -29.59 -5.33
CA PHE A 14 -7.92 -30.16 -4.13
C PHE A 14 -6.89 -31.23 -4.50
N ALA A 15 -5.97 -31.54 -3.59
CA ALA A 15 -5.05 -32.67 -3.75
C ALA A 15 -5.82 -34.01 -3.87
N ASP A 16 -5.30 -34.90 -4.72
CA ASP A 16 -5.87 -36.23 -4.89
C ASP A 16 -5.87 -37.01 -3.57
N GLY A 17 -6.91 -37.82 -3.36
CA GLY A 17 -7.05 -38.65 -2.16
C GLY A 17 -7.51 -37.90 -0.90
N LEU A 18 -7.69 -36.58 -0.94
CA LEU A 18 -8.31 -35.85 0.19
C LEU A 18 -9.76 -36.30 0.40
N ALA A 19 -10.05 -36.68 1.64
CA ALA A 19 -11.40 -37.05 2.06
C ALA A 19 -12.35 -35.85 1.90
N PRO A 20 -13.63 -36.06 1.51
CA PRO A 20 -14.57 -34.95 1.24
C PRO A 20 -14.67 -33.92 2.37
N GLU A 21 -14.58 -34.33 3.63
CA GLU A 21 -14.64 -33.48 4.82
C GLU A 21 -13.41 -32.57 4.99
N GLN A 22 -12.28 -32.93 4.38
CA GLN A 22 -11.03 -32.17 4.36
C GLN A 22 -10.95 -31.20 3.18
N ARG A 23 -11.84 -31.33 2.18
CA ARG A 23 -11.91 -30.45 1.02
C ARG A 23 -12.50 -29.10 1.41
N LYS A 24 -11.65 -28.21 1.92
CA LYS A 24 -11.99 -26.84 2.28
C LYS A 24 -10.88 -25.90 1.82
N ILE A 25 -11.26 -24.71 1.37
CA ILE A 25 -10.29 -23.68 1.06
C ILE A 25 -9.66 -23.22 2.38
N ASP A 26 -8.33 -23.32 2.45
CA ASP A 26 -7.56 -22.67 3.51
C ASP A 26 -7.63 -21.14 3.33
N PRO A 27 -8.18 -20.38 4.29
CA PRO A 27 -8.33 -18.94 4.17
C PRO A 27 -6.98 -18.19 4.06
N GLU A 28 -5.94 -18.63 4.76
CA GLU A 28 -4.62 -18.01 4.68
C GLU A 28 -4.05 -18.20 3.29
N LEU A 29 -4.05 -19.45 2.79
CA LEU A 29 -3.58 -19.77 1.45
C LEU A 29 -4.30 -18.90 0.41
N TYR A 30 -5.63 -18.79 0.50
CA TYR A 30 -6.40 -18.03 -0.48
C TYR A 30 -6.09 -16.53 -0.44
N VAL A 31 -5.96 -15.94 0.75
CA VAL A 31 -5.55 -14.53 0.90
C VAL A 31 -4.16 -14.30 0.33
N ARG A 32 -3.17 -15.11 0.70
CA ARG A 32 -1.79 -14.97 0.19
C ARG A 32 -1.73 -15.09 -1.33
N TRP A 33 -2.53 -15.99 -1.89
CA TRP A 33 -2.62 -16.15 -3.34
C TRP A 33 -3.32 -14.98 -4.03
N MET A 34 -4.35 -14.39 -3.41
CA MET A 34 -5.01 -13.18 -3.90
C MET A 34 -4.08 -11.97 -3.84
N GLN A 35 -3.28 -11.83 -2.78
CA GLN A 35 -2.24 -10.80 -2.67
C GLN A 35 -1.22 -10.93 -3.80
N PHE A 36 -0.73 -12.14 -4.08
CA PHE A 36 0.14 -12.39 -5.23
C PHE A 36 -0.55 -12.07 -6.57
N GLY A 37 -1.81 -12.49 -6.73
CA GLY A 37 -2.60 -12.25 -7.94
C GLY A 37 -2.85 -10.77 -8.22
N ALA A 38 -3.01 -9.94 -7.17
CA ALA A 38 -3.19 -8.49 -7.31
C ALA A 38 -1.97 -7.81 -7.93
N PHE A 39 -0.79 -8.43 -7.82
CA PHE A 39 0.46 -7.98 -8.43
C PHE A 39 0.91 -8.90 -9.59
N SER A 40 -0.04 -9.60 -10.22
CA SER A 40 0.18 -10.34 -11.48
C SER A 40 -0.51 -9.64 -12.66
N PRO A 41 -0.15 -9.92 -13.92
CA PRO A 41 -0.78 -9.26 -15.07
C PRO A 41 -2.31 -9.39 -15.09
N ILE A 42 -2.83 -10.57 -14.74
CA ILE A 42 -4.27 -10.86 -14.71
C ILE A 42 -4.68 -11.39 -13.33
N LEU A 43 -5.60 -10.67 -12.66
CA LEU A 43 -6.23 -11.10 -11.42
C LEU A 43 -7.49 -11.92 -11.74
N ARG A 44 -7.38 -13.25 -11.72
CA ARG A 44 -8.49 -14.17 -12.02
C ARG A 44 -8.58 -15.30 -11.00
N THR A 45 -9.71 -15.38 -10.31
CA THR A 45 -10.09 -16.58 -9.55
C THR A 45 -10.76 -17.58 -10.49
N HIS A 46 -10.37 -18.85 -10.40
CA HIS A 46 -10.96 -19.93 -11.19
C HIS A 46 -10.72 -21.28 -10.49
N SER A 47 -11.63 -22.23 -10.64
CA SER A 47 -11.50 -23.59 -10.08
C SER A 47 -12.40 -24.56 -10.81
N ALA A 48 -12.15 -25.85 -10.60
CA ALA A 48 -13.05 -26.92 -10.98
C ALA A 48 -14.45 -26.73 -10.35
N LYS A 49 -15.46 -27.33 -10.99
CA LYS A 49 -16.85 -27.32 -10.51
C LYS A 49 -16.99 -28.25 -9.29
N ASP A 50 -16.55 -27.77 -8.13
CA ASP A 50 -16.67 -28.44 -6.84
C ASP A 50 -17.40 -27.53 -5.85
N GLY A 51 -18.40 -28.06 -5.15
CA GLY A 51 -19.22 -27.31 -4.19
C GLY A 51 -18.44 -26.78 -2.98
N ASN A 52 -17.22 -27.28 -2.75
CA ASN A 52 -16.32 -26.85 -1.69
C ASN A 52 -15.27 -25.81 -2.14
N LEU A 53 -15.15 -25.53 -3.45
CA LEU A 53 -14.25 -24.51 -4.01
C LEU A 53 -14.97 -23.16 -4.20
N ARG A 54 -15.66 -22.69 -3.15
CA ARG A 54 -16.38 -21.41 -3.16
C ARG A 54 -15.47 -20.26 -2.74
N LYS A 55 -15.09 -19.45 -3.72
CA LYS A 55 -14.03 -18.42 -3.61
C LYS A 55 -14.56 -17.00 -3.37
N GLU A 56 -15.87 -16.85 -3.24
CA GLU A 56 -16.48 -15.54 -3.04
C GLU A 56 -16.08 -14.96 -1.66
N PRO A 57 -15.63 -13.69 -1.57
CA PRO A 57 -15.08 -13.14 -0.32
C PRO A 57 -16.03 -13.20 0.89
N TRP A 58 -17.35 -13.13 0.68
CA TRP A 58 -18.36 -13.20 1.74
C TRP A 58 -18.57 -14.59 2.35
N ARG A 59 -17.85 -15.60 1.86
CA ARG A 59 -17.86 -16.96 2.44
C ARG A 59 -16.89 -17.12 3.62
N PHE A 60 -15.98 -16.16 3.81
CA PHE A 60 -14.95 -16.20 4.82
C PHE A 60 -15.31 -15.32 6.04
N SER A 61 -14.52 -15.40 7.10
CA SER A 61 -14.67 -14.54 8.28
C SER A 61 -14.57 -13.05 7.90
N PRO A 62 -15.12 -12.12 8.71
CA PRO A 62 -15.02 -10.69 8.45
C PRO A 62 -13.60 -10.16 8.23
N GLU A 63 -12.61 -10.71 8.95
CA GLU A 63 -11.19 -10.38 8.81
C GLU A 63 -10.65 -10.77 7.43
N VAL A 64 -10.92 -12.01 7.00
CA VAL A 64 -10.49 -12.52 5.69
C VAL A 64 -11.20 -11.78 4.57
N LEU A 65 -12.51 -11.56 4.69
CA LEU A 65 -13.30 -10.77 3.74
C LEU A 65 -12.70 -9.38 3.56
N SER A 66 -12.44 -8.67 4.65
CA SER A 66 -11.87 -7.32 4.62
C SER A 66 -10.51 -7.31 3.94
N THR A 67 -9.65 -8.29 4.26
CA THR A 67 -8.33 -8.43 3.63
C THR A 67 -8.42 -8.69 2.12
N LEU A 68 -9.34 -9.57 1.69
CA LEU A 68 -9.60 -9.85 0.28
C LEU A 68 -10.14 -8.61 -0.44
N ARG A 69 -11.11 -7.92 0.16
CA ARG A 69 -11.68 -6.68 -0.38
C ARG A 69 -10.60 -5.62 -0.56
N ASP A 70 -9.77 -5.40 0.46
CA ASP A 70 -8.72 -4.37 0.42
C ASP A 70 -7.63 -4.71 -0.61
N THR A 71 -7.34 -6.00 -0.79
CA THR A 71 -6.44 -6.50 -1.86
C THR A 71 -7.01 -6.20 -3.25
N VAL A 72 -8.30 -6.45 -3.49
CA VAL A 72 -8.96 -6.12 -4.76
C VAL A 72 -9.06 -4.61 -4.96
N ALA A 73 -9.39 -3.85 -3.92
CA ALA A 73 -9.45 -2.39 -3.98
C ALA A 73 -8.09 -1.80 -4.36
N LEU A 74 -6.99 -2.31 -3.77
CA LEU A 74 -5.64 -1.91 -4.15
C LEU A 74 -5.34 -2.19 -5.62
N ARG A 75 -5.74 -3.36 -6.15
CA ARG A 75 -5.60 -3.67 -7.58
C ARG A 75 -6.31 -2.64 -8.47
N TYR A 76 -7.53 -2.26 -8.13
CA TYR A 76 -8.31 -1.28 -8.90
C TYR A 76 -7.72 0.13 -8.81
N GLN A 77 -7.21 0.50 -7.63
CA GLN A 77 -6.46 1.74 -7.46
C GLN A 77 -5.18 1.74 -8.31
N LEU A 78 -4.44 0.63 -8.37
CA LEU A 78 -3.19 0.54 -9.15
C LEU A 78 -3.38 0.42 -10.66
N ALA A 79 -4.61 0.40 -11.18
CA ALA A 79 -4.84 0.20 -12.61
C ALA A 79 -4.08 1.20 -13.52
N PRO A 80 -3.95 2.50 -13.22
CA PRO A 80 -3.15 3.42 -14.05
C PRO A 80 -1.66 3.05 -14.12
N TYR A 81 -1.08 2.65 -12.98
CA TYR A 81 0.30 2.13 -12.92
C TYR A 81 0.46 0.86 -13.75
N ILE A 82 -0.45 -0.09 -13.58
CA ILE A 82 -0.44 -1.38 -14.27
C ILE A 82 -0.63 -1.19 -15.77
N TYR A 83 -1.54 -0.32 -16.19
CA TYR A 83 -1.82 -0.03 -17.59
C TYR A 83 -0.64 0.66 -18.28
N THR A 84 0.09 1.50 -17.55
CA THR A 84 1.37 2.05 -18.02
C THR A 84 2.42 0.95 -18.23
N ALA A 85 2.54 0.01 -17.29
CA ALA A 85 3.44 -1.14 -17.46
C ALA A 85 3.00 -2.07 -18.61
N SER A 86 1.69 -2.22 -18.84
CA SER A 86 1.14 -2.94 -20.01
C SER A 86 1.55 -2.28 -21.33
N ARG A 87 1.50 -0.94 -21.40
CA ARG A 87 1.99 -0.22 -22.58
C ARG A 87 3.48 -0.47 -22.81
N GLN A 88 4.30 -0.42 -21.76
CA GLN A 88 5.73 -0.75 -21.88
C GLN A 88 5.94 -2.19 -22.37
N ALA A 89 5.13 -3.14 -21.92
CA ALA A 89 5.17 -4.51 -22.40
C ALA A 89 4.83 -4.62 -23.90
N TYR A 90 3.88 -3.82 -24.38
CA TYR A 90 3.58 -3.72 -25.81
C TYR A 90 4.76 -3.13 -26.60
N ASP A 91 5.33 -2.01 -26.14
CA ASP A 91 6.40 -1.30 -26.86
C ASP A 91 7.73 -2.07 -26.88
N THR A 92 8.05 -2.80 -25.80
CA THR A 92 9.41 -3.35 -25.58
C THR A 92 9.47 -4.87 -25.45
N GLY A 93 8.33 -5.54 -25.25
CA GLY A 93 8.27 -6.96 -24.89
C GLY A 93 8.60 -7.27 -23.43
N VAL A 94 9.02 -6.30 -22.62
CA VAL A 94 9.28 -6.48 -21.18
C VAL A 94 7.95 -6.47 -20.42
N SER A 95 7.52 -7.64 -19.95
CA SER A 95 6.27 -7.80 -19.18
C SER A 95 6.24 -6.97 -17.89
N ILE A 96 5.05 -6.86 -17.30
CA ILE A 96 4.77 -6.18 -16.04
C ILE A 96 5.51 -6.85 -14.87
N LEU A 97 5.54 -8.18 -14.83
CA LEU A 97 6.18 -8.95 -13.78
C LEU A 97 7.59 -9.37 -14.24
N ARG A 98 8.62 -8.87 -13.54
CA ARG A 98 10.01 -8.89 -14.02
C ARG A 98 10.92 -9.54 -12.99
N PRO A 99 11.72 -10.55 -13.39
CA PRO A 99 12.73 -11.10 -12.50
C PRO A 99 13.79 -10.03 -12.20
N LEU A 100 14.40 -10.10 -11.01
CA LEU A 100 15.32 -9.06 -10.55
C LEU A 100 16.56 -8.91 -11.42
N TYR A 101 17.04 -10.00 -12.04
CA TYR A 101 18.20 -9.97 -12.92
C TYR A 101 17.99 -9.12 -14.19
N TYR A 102 16.77 -8.67 -14.51
CA TYR A 102 16.57 -7.68 -15.58
C TYR A 102 17.15 -6.30 -15.22
N ALA A 103 17.01 -5.89 -13.95
CA ALA A 103 17.49 -4.60 -13.48
C ALA A 103 18.89 -4.69 -12.84
N TRP A 104 19.25 -5.86 -12.30
CA TRP A 104 20.55 -6.10 -11.65
C TRP A 104 21.25 -7.35 -12.22
N PRO A 105 21.60 -7.37 -13.52
CA PRO A 105 22.16 -8.56 -14.18
C PRO A 105 23.55 -8.96 -13.66
N ASP A 106 24.29 -8.01 -13.06
CA ASP A 106 25.63 -8.25 -12.51
C ASP A 106 25.60 -8.71 -11.04
N GLN A 107 24.41 -8.76 -10.42
CA GLN A 107 24.25 -9.20 -9.04
C GLN A 107 23.85 -10.68 -9.01
N ALA A 108 24.75 -11.56 -8.57
CA ALA A 108 24.46 -13.00 -8.45
C ALA A 108 23.19 -13.29 -7.62
N GLN A 109 22.95 -12.48 -6.58
CA GLN A 109 21.77 -12.61 -5.73
C GLN A 109 20.45 -12.39 -6.51
N ALA A 110 20.45 -11.57 -7.57
CA ALA A 110 19.26 -11.35 -8.40
C ALA A 110 18.79 -12.60 -9.15
N TYR A 111 19.68 -13.58 -9.37
CA TYR A 111 19.35 -14.89 -9.95
C TYR A 111 18.99 -15.93 -8.87
N ALA A 112 19.53 -15.78 -7.66
CA ALA A 112 19.28 -16.66 -6.54
C ALA A 112 17.86 -16.46 -5.95
N GLU A 113 17.40 -15.21 -5.91
CA GLU A 113 16.13 -14.80 -5.28
C GLU A 113 14.94 -15.01 -6.22
N ARG A 114 14.42 -16.24 -6.25
CA ARG A 114 13.31 -16.64 -7.14
C ARG A 114 11.91 -16.32 -6.59
N GLY A 115 11.81 -16.03 -5.29
CA GLY A 115 10.55 -15.78 -4.58
C GLY A 115 10.09 -14.33 -4.61
N GLN A 116 10.77 -13.45 -5.34
CA GLN A 116 10.51 -12.02 -5.39
C GLN A 116 10.78 -11.46 -6.78
N TYR A 117 10.13 -10.35 -7.11
CA TYR A 117 10.18 -9.77 -8.45
C TYR A 117 9.88 -8.28 -8.45
N MET A 118 10.29 -7.60 -9.51
CA MET A 118 9.83 -6.24 -9.79
C MET A 118 8.47 -6.30 -10.49
N PHE A 119 7.51 -5.56 -9.97
CA PHE A 119 6.22 -5.28 -10.57
C PHE A 119 6.25 -3.87 -11.17
N GLY A 120 6.35 -3.79 -12.50
CA GLY A 120 6.74 -2.56 -13.19
C GLY A 120 8.17 -2.14 -12.85
N ASP A 121 8.43 -0.84 -12.88
CA ASP A 121 9.76 -0.26 -12.61
C ASP A 121 10.02 0.05 -11.13
N ASP A 122 8.96 0.16 -10.31
CA ASP A 122 9.03 0.85 -9.02
C ASP A 122 8.68 -0.02 -7.82
N MET A 123 8.02 -1.16 -8.01
CA MET A 123 7.55 -1.99 -6.90
C MET A 123 8.31 -3.31 -6.86
N LEU A 124 8.99 -3.60 -5.75
CA LEU A 124 9.53 -4.91 -5.43
C LEU A 124 8.53 -5.66 -4.57
N LEU A 125 8.09 -6.83 -5.03
CA LEU A 125 7.18 -7.69 -4.30
C LEU A 125 7.85 -9.02 -3.92
N ALA A 126 7.63 -9.47 -2.69
CA ALA A 126 8.01 -10.80 -2.22
C ALA A 126 6.79 -11.56 -1.68
N PRO A 127 6.00 -12.26 -2.53
CA PRO A 127 4.82 -12.99 -2.07
C PRO A 127 5.10 -13.94 -0.90
N VAL A 128 4.22 -13.93 0.10
CA VAL A 128 4.26 -14.91 1.19
C VAL A 128 3.74 -16.24 0.66
N THR A 129 4.60 -17.26 0.62
CA THR A 129 4.29 -18.58 0.06
C THR A 129 4.40 -19.73 1.07
N LYS A 130 4.69 -19.40 2.33
CA LYS A 130 4.73 -20.36 3.45
C LYS A 130 3.54 -20.10 4.36
N ALA A 131 2.98 -21.17 4.92
CA ALA A 131 1.95 -21.05 5.95
C ALA A 131 2.52 -20.32 7.18
N GLY A 132 1.73 -19.40 7.74
CA GLY A 132 2.07 -18.71 8.95
C GLY A 132 2.02 -19.63 10.17
N LYS A 133 2.70 -19.20 11.22
CA LYS A 133 2.57 -19.78 12.56
C LYS A 133 2.03 -18.68 13.46
N ASP A 134 0.98 -18.99 14.23
CA ASP A 134 0.38 -18.04 15.17
C ASP A 134 -0.10 -16.73 14.49
N GLY A 135 -0.57 -16.82 13.24
CA GLY A 135 -1.06 -15.66 12.47
C GLY A 135 0.03 -14.78 11.86
N VAL A 136 1.29 -15.22 11.90
CA VAL A 136 2.44 -14.47 11.38
C VAL A 136 3.28 -15.34 10.45
N THR A 137 3.74 -14.75 9.36
CA THR A 137 4.73 -15.38 8.48
C THR A 137 6.00 -14.56 8.42
N GLN A 138 7.13 -15.21 8.67
CA GLN A 138 8.45 -14.60 8.50
C GLN A 138 8.95 -14.82 7.07
N THR A 139 9.39 -13.75 6.43
CA THR A 139 9.88 -13.76 5.04
C THR A 139 11.27 -13.11 4.99
N SER A 140 12.20 -13.78 4.32
CA SER A 140 13.50 -13.24 3.95
C SER A 140 13.40 -12.57 2.58
N ILE A 141 13.90 -11.34 2.46
CA ILE A 141 13.72 -10.51 1.28
C ILE A 141 15.05 -9.83 0.98
N TRP A 142 15.58 -10.04 -0.22
CA TRP A 142 16.73 -9.29 -0.69
C TRP A 142 16.28 -7.95 -1.26
N LEU A 143 16.74 -6.85 -0.67
CA LEU A 143 16.57 -5.53 -1.25
C LEU A 143 17.75 -5.28 -2.20
N PRO A 144 17.52 -5.15 -3.52
CA PRO A 144 18.60 -4.84 -4.47
C PRO A 144 19.21 -3.45 -4.21
N PRO A 145 20.40 -3.13 -4.75
CA PRO A 145 21.02 -1.80 -4.59
C PRO A 145 20.06 -0.66 -4.93
N GLY A 146 19.93 0.31 -4.01
CA GLY A 146 18.98 1.41 -4.11
C GLY A 146 18.40 1.81 -2.75
N GLN A 147 17.40 2.70 -2.76
CA GLN A 147 16.61 3.04 -1.58
C GLN A 147 15.17 2.54 -1.77
N TRP A 148 14.62 1.90 -0.75
CA TRP A 148 13.34 1.20 -0.80
C TRP A 148 12.45 1.60 0.37
N TYR A 149 11.27 2.11 0.07
CA TYR A 149 10.23 2.38 1.06
C TYR A 149 9.44 1.10 1.35
N ASP A 150 9.48 0.60 2.59
CA ASP A 150 8.63 -0.50 3.04
C ASP A 150 7.20 0.01 3.23
N SER A 151 6.27 -0.42 2.38
CA SER A 151 4.89 0.10 2.40
C SER A 151 4.08 -0.36 3.61
N ASN A 152 4.50 -1.43 4.30
CA ASN A 152 3.84 -1.86 5.53
C ASN A 152 4.42 -1.13 6.72
N ARG A 153 5.73 -0.88 6.71
CA ARG A 153 6.40 -0.29 7.86
C ARG A 153 6.42 1.23 7.89
N GLY A 154 6.40 1.86 6.72
CA GLY A 154 6.53 3.30 6.61
C GLY A 154 7.94 3.79 6.89
N GLU A 155 8.96 3.03 6.48
CA GLU A 155 10.38 3.36 6.64
C GLU A 155 11.12 3.24 5.30
N THR A 156 12.17 4.03 5.10
CA THR A 156 13.06 3.92 3.94
C THR A 156 14.29 3.12 4.31
N LEU A 157 14.61 2.12 3.50
CA LEU A 157 15.69 1.17 3.72
C LEU A 157 16.72 1.26 2.60
N SER A 158 18.00 1.25 2.96
CA SER A 158 19.08 1.06 2.00
C SER A 158 19.15 -0.41 1.57
N GLY A 159 19.15 -0.62 0.26
CA GLY A 159 19.27 -1.93 -0.36
C GLY A 159 20.71 -2.43 -0.44
N GLY A 160 20.92 -3.44 -1.29
CA GLY A 160 22.16 -4.23 -1.35
C GLY A 160 22.28 -5.25 -0.22
N ARG A 161 21.17 -5.60 0.44
CA ARG A 161 21.15 -6.45 1.63
C ARG A 161 19.89 -7.29 1.70
N THR A 162 19.97 -8.40 2.43
CA THR A 162 18.80 -9.19 2.80
C THR A 162 18.26 -8.72 4.14
N ILE A 163 16.94 -8.61 4.24
CA ILE A 163 16.20 -8.32 5.46
C ILE A 163 15.27 -9.48 5.79
N VAL A 164 14.91 -9.60 7.06
CA VAL A 164 13.89 -10.54 7.52
C VAL A 164 12.77 -9.73 8.14
N ARG A 165 11.53 -10.05 7.75
CA ARG A 165 10.33 -9.32 8.17
C ARG A 165 9.20 -10.30 8.47
N ASP A 166 8.43 -9.97 9.49
CA ASP A 166 7.23 -10.69 9.88
C ASP A 166 6.01 -9.99 9.27
N TYR A 167 5.08 -10.75 8.69
CA TYR A 167 3.89 -10.25 8.03
C TYR A 167 2.61 -10.87 8.61
N LEU A 168 1.65 -10.02 8.95
CA LEU A 168 0.28 -10.41 9.26
C LEU A 168 -0.47 -10.78 7.98
N LEU A 169 -1.64 -11.41 8.14
CA LEU A 169 -2.47 -11.84 7.00
C LEU A 169 -2.83 -10.69 6.06
N ASN A 170 -3.07 -9.50 6.60
CA ASN A 170 -3.45 -8.29 5.85
C ASN A 170 -2.27 -7.42 5.39
N GLU A 171 -1.05 -7.92 5.47
CA GLU A 171 0.16 -7.21 5.03
C GLU A 171 0.77 -7.89 3.81
N ILE A 172 1.15 -7.09 2.83
CA ILE A 172 1.71 -7.53 1.54
C ILE A 172 3.17 -7.10 1.53
N PRO A 173 4.17 -8.01 1.43
CA PRO A 173 5.58 -7.63 1.37
C PRO A 173 5.89 -6.86 0.08
N LEU A 174 5.74 -5.54 0.16
CA LEU A 174 5.83 -4.60 -0.94
C LEU A 174 6.78 -3.48 -0.54
N PHE A 175 7.78 -3.28 -1.38
CA PHE A 175 8.76 -2.22 -1.25
C PHE A 175 8.69 -1.35 -2.49
N VAL A 176 8.56 -0.06 -2.32
CA VAL A 176 8.46 0.88 -3.43
C VAL A 176 9.77 1.66 -3.53
N ARG A 177 10.30 1.84 -4.73
CA ARG A 177 11.50 2.64 -4.96
C ARG A 177 11.30 4.04 -4.34
N ALA A 178 12.29 4.48 -3.57
CA ALA A 178 12.22 5.79 -2.93
C ALA A 178 12.10 6.92 -3.97
N GLY A 179 11.30 7.93 -3.69
CA GLY A 179 10.98 9.04 -4.60
C GLY A 179 9.96 8.71 -5.72
N ALA A 180 9.62 7.43 -5.96
CA ALA A 180 8.70 7.03 -7.03
C ALA A 180 7.34 7.72 -6.91
N VAL A 181 6.73 8.01 -8.07
CA VAL A 181 5.37 8.55 -8.16
C VAL A 181 4.48 7.47 -8.75
N ILE A 182 3.52 7.00 -7.95
CA ILE A 182 2.61 5.92 -8.34
C ILE A 182 1.25 6.54 -8.76
N PRO A 183 0.90 6.55 -10.05
CA PRO A 183 -0.42 6.96 -10.50
C PRO A 183 -1.47 5.91 -10.15
N MET A 184 -2.58 6.37 -9.56
CA MET A 184 -3.63 5.54 -9.01
C MET A 184 -5.01 6.11 -9.33
N ASN A 185 -6.01 5.23 -9.42
CA ASN A 185 -7.41 5.64 -9.38
C ASN A 185 -7.81 6.05 -7.94
N PRO A 186 -8.87 6.87 -7.79
CA PRO A 186 -9.43 7.17 -6.48
C PRO A 186 -9.85 5.89 -5.71
N PRO A 187 -9.81 5.89 -4.36
CA PRO A 187 -10.21 4.74 -3.54
C PRO A 187 -11.66 4.27 -3.75
N SER A 188 -12.53 5.13 -4.29
CA SER A 188 -13.92 4.80 -4.63
C SER A 188 -14.08 3.96 -5.90
N MET A 189 -12.99 3.64 -6.61
CA MET A 189 -13.03 2.89 -7.85
C MET A 189 -13.50 1.44 -7.66
N GLN A 190 -14.58 1.06 -8.33
CA GLN A 190 -15.18 -0.28 -8.26
C GLN A 190 -15.35 -0.95 -9.64
N ASN A 191 -15.21 -0.21 -10.74
CA ASN A 191 -15.37 -0.73 -12.09
C ASN A 191 -14.42 -0.06 -13.09
N LEU A 192 -13.50 -0.84 -13.68
CA LEU A 192 -12.53 -0.33 -14.67
C LEU A 192 -13.12 -0.10 -16.07
N GLN A 193 -14.37 -0.50 -16.33
CA GLN A 193 -15.09 -0.12 -17.57
C GLN A 193 -15.70 1.28 -17.49
N GLN A 194 -15.71 1.89 -16.30
CA GLN A 194 -16.32 3.20 -16.02
C GLN A 194 -15.32 4.10 -15.29
N VAL A 195 -14.07 4.12 -15.75
CA VAL A 195 -13.04 4.98 -15.17
C VAL A 195 -13.37 6.44 -15.45
N ASP A 196 -13.48 7.23 -14.39
CA ASP A 196 -13.53 8.68 -14.48
C ASP A 196 -12.12 9.24 -14.72
N GLY A 197 -11.75 9.37 -16.00
CA GLY A 197 -10.45 9.92 -16.42
C GLY A 197 -10.20 11.39 -16.03
N SER A 198 -11.19 12.05 -15.40
CA SER A 198 -11.02 13.39 -14.83
C SER A 198 -10.46 13.38 -13.39
N LYS A 199 -10.25 12.20 -12.79
CA LYS A 199 -9.71 12.09 -11.42
C LYS A 199 -8.47 11.21 -11.39
N LEU A 200 -7.41 11.71 -10.75
CA LEU A 200 -6.16 10.99 -10.60
C LEU A 200 -5.60 11.15 -9.19
N VAL A 201 -5.10 10.06 -8.63
CA VAL A 201 -4.31 10.08 -7.40
C VAL A 201 -2.85 9.88 -7.77
N LEU A 202 -1.96 10.71 -7.24
CA LEU A 202 -0.52 10.59 -7.41
C LEU A 202 0.13 10.38 -6.04
N ARG A 203 0.61 9.17 -5.76
CA ARG A 203 1.27 8.88 -4.49
C ARG A 203 2.79 9.03 -4.65
N VAL A 204 3.37 9.99 -3.94
CA VAL A 204 4.80 10.34 -4.02
C VAL A 204 5.56 9.70 -2.86
N MET A 205 6.33 8.66 -3.12
CA MET A 205 7.13 7.96 -2.10
C MET A 205 8.21 8.89 -1.50
N PRO A 206 8.55 8.74 -0.21
CA PRO A 206 9.65 9.49 0.39
C PRO A 206 11.01 9.07 -0.19
N GLY A 207 12.02 9.92 0.00
CA GLY A 207 13.43 9.51 -0.03
C GLY A 207 14.12 9.47 -1.41
N GLY A 208 13.91 10.46 -2.27
CA GLY A 208 14.70 10.56 -3.51
C GLY A 208 14.06 11.39 -4.60
N THR A 209 14.56 11.22 -5.81
CA THR A 209 14.01 11.80 -7.03
C THR A 209 13.51 10.70 -7.95
N ALA A 210 12.45 10.96 -8.70
CA ALA A 210 11.97 10.03 -9.71
C ALA A 210 11.48 10.75 -10.95
N ARG A 211 11.47 9.99 -12.04
CA ARG A 211 10.77 10.32 -13.28
C ARG A 211 9.80 9.20 -13.56
N THR A 212 8.54 9.53 -13.79
CA THR A 212 7.52 8.56 -14.20
C THR A 212 6.75 9.12 -15.38
N ARG A 213 6.02 8.25 -16.08
CA ARG A 213 5.08 8.66 -17.12
C ARG A 213 3.79 7.90 -16.91
N LEU A 214 2.66 8.56 -17.04
CA LEU A 214 1.35 7.91 -17.07
C LEU A 214 0.94 7.71 -18.53
N TYR A 215 0.64 6.47 -18.91
CA TYR A 215 0.06 6.15 -20.21
C TYR A 215 -1.46 6.05 -20.14
N GLU A 216 -2.14 6.64 -21.13
CA GLU A 216 -3.59 6.56 -21.28
C GLU A 216 -3.99 6.46 -22.75
N ASP A 217 -5.03 5.69 -23.04
CA ASP A 217 -5.72 5.62 -24.33
C ASP A 217 -7.22 5.39 -24.08
N ALA A 218 -7.99 5.08 -25.14
CA ALA A 218 -9.43 4.83 -25.02
C ALA A 218 -9.76 3.51 -24.29
N GLY A 219 -8.82 2.55 -24.21
CA GLY A 219 -9.00 1.26 -23.54
C GLY A 219 -9.92 0.25 -24.22
N ASP A 220 -10.57 0.62 -25.33
CA ASP A 220 -11.66 -0.14 -25.95
C ASP A 220 -11.52 -0.31 -27.48
N SER A 221 -10.40 0.13 -28.06
CA SER A 221 -10.14 0.10 -29.50
C SER A 221 -8.68 -0.19 -29.82
N GLU A 222 -8.34 -0.40 -31.09
CA GLU A 222 -6.95 -0.61 -31.54
C GLU A 222 -6.15 0.70 -31.73
N GLY A 223 -6.69 1.85 -31.31
CA GLY A 223 -6.03 3.14 -31.43
C GLY A 223 -4.64 3.21 -30.76
N TYR A 224 -4.42 2.40 -29.73
CA TYR A 224 -3.14 2.25 -29.03
C TYR A 224 -1.98 1.83 -29.94
N ARG A 225 -2.27 1.19 -31.08
CA ARG A 225 -1.25 0.76 -32.06
C ARG A 225 -0.67 1.93 -32.86
N GLY A 226 -1.44 3.01 -33.00
CA GLY A 226 -1.01 4.26 -33.64
C GLY A 226 -0.85 5.37 -32.60
N ASP A 227 -1.17 6.60 -32.99
CA ASP A 227 -0.96 7.80 -32.16
C ASP A 227 -2.16 8.17 -31.27
N ALA A 228 -3.22 7.36 -31.25
CA ALA A 228 -4.42 7.61 -30.45
C ALA A 228 -4.22 7.19 -28.98
N HIS A 229 -3.25 7.84 -28.33
CA HIS A 229 -2.92 7.66 -26.92
C HIS A 229 -2.25 8.94 -26.38
N SER A 230 -1.99 8.96 -25.08
CA SER A 230 -1.25 10.04 -24.45
C SER A 230 -0.26 9.56 -23.38
N PHE A 231 0.77 10.35 -23.16
CA PHE A 231 1.67 10.23 -22.02
C PHE A 231 1.63 11.51 -21.18
N THR A 232 1.64 11.36 -19.86
CA THR A 232 1.82 12.47 -18.91
C THR A 232 3.14 12.29 -18.17
N PRO A 233 4.22 12.99 -18.54
CA PRO A 233 5.49 12.92 -17.84
C PRO A 233 5.37 13.58 -16.45
N MET A 234 6.08 13.03 -15.46
CA MET A 234 6.14 13.58 -14.11
C MET A 234 7.55 13.48 -13.55
N THR A 235 7.94 14.48 -12.77
CA THR A 235 9.20 14.53 -12.04
C THR A 235 8.94 14.83 -10.58
N SER A 236 9.57 14.08 -9.68
CA SER A 236 9.49 14.30 -8.24
C SER A 236 10.87 14.44 -7.60
N ALA A 237 10.92 15.19 -6.51
CA ALA A 237 12.02 15.23 -5.57
C ALA A 237 11.42 15.33 -4.17
N ARG A 238 11.76 14.40 -3.27
CA ARG A 238 11.23 14.37 -1.91
C ARG A 238 12.28 13.88 -0.92
N ASP A 239 12.48 14.65 0.13
CA ASP A 239 13.21 14.25 1.33
C ASP A 239 12.26 14.31 2.56
N THR A 240 12.84 14.29 3.77
CA THR A 240 12.08 14.30 5.03
C THR A 240 11.48 15.67 5.37
N ARG A 241 11.91 16.74 4.72
CA ARG A 241 11.48 18.12 4.99
C ARG A 241 10.77 18.78 3.82
N GLN A 242 11.00 18.33 2.60
CA GLN A 242 10.46 18.96 1.41
C GLN A 242 10.02 17.93 0.38
N ALA A 243 8.96 18.26 -0.35
CA ALA A 243 8.58 17.56 -1.57
C ALA A 243 8.30 18.56 -2.69
N GLN A 244 8.72 18.22 -3.89
CA GLN A 244 8.33 18.85 -5.12
C GLN A 244 7.84 17.78 -6.09
N LEU A 245 6.68 18.00 -6.68
CA LEU A 245 6.13 17.21 -7.78
C LEU A 245 5.80 18.16 -8.92
N THR A 246 6.26 17.83 -10.12
CA THR A 246 5.87 18.49 -11.36
C THR A 246 5.21 17.46 -12.28
N VAL A 247 3.96 17.69 -12.63
CA VAL A 247 3.24 17.00 -13.71
C VAL A 247 3.37 17.88 -14.95
N HIS A 248 4.01 17.35 -15.99
CA HIS A 248 4.25 18.07 -17.24
C HIS A 248 3.01 18.01 -18.15
N PRO A 249 2.92 18.90 -19.16
CA PRO A 249 1.87 18.83 -20.17
C PRO A 249 1.74 17.43 -20.78
N ARG A 250 0.51 17.01 -21.04
CA ARG A 250 0.24 15.76 -21.75
C ARG A 250 0.75 15.82 -23.18
N GLU A 251 1.33 14.71 -23.61
CA GLU A 251 1.83 14.48 -24.94
C GLU A 251 0.90 13.47 -25.63
N GLY A 252 0.31 13.85 -26.77
CA GLY A 252 -0.64 13.00 -27.50
C GLY A 252 -2.12 13.27 -27.18
N ARG A 253 -2.99 12.55 -27.88
CA ARG A 253 -4.44 12.74 -27.89
C ARG A 253 -5.13 11.41 -28.20
N TYR A 254 -6.31 11.20 -27.64
CA TYR A 254 -7.20 10.11 -28.06
C TYR A 254 -8.68 10.49 -27.86
N PRO A 255 -9.62 9.85 -28.58
CA PRO A 255 -11.05 10.10 -28.40
C PRO A 255 -11.52 9.82 -26.97
N GLY A 256 -12.34 10.72 -26.40
CA GLY A 256 -12.87 10.56 -25.04
C GLY A 256 -11.93 10.98 -23.91
N MET A 257 -10.72 11.45 -24.23
CA MET A 257 -9.75 11.98 -23.26
C MET A 257 -10.30 13.18 -22.48
N ALA A 258 -10.18 13.14 -21.15
CA ALA A 258 -10.65 14.24 -20.30
C ALA A 258 -9.86 15.53 -20.55
N ALA A 259 -10.56 16.66 -20.74
CA ALA A 259 -9.92 17.96 -20.95
C ALA A 259 -9.28 18.53 -19.67
N ALA A 260 -9.87 18.23 -18.51
CA ALA A 260 -9.41 18.69 -17.20
C ALA A 260 -9.33 17.53 -16.21
N ARG A 261 -8.46 17.67 -15.20
CA ARG A 261 -8.28 16.69 -14.13
C ARG A 261 -8.22 17.33 -12.76
N GLN A 262 -8.98 16.74 -11.83
CA GLN A 262 -8.75 16.86 -10.40
C GLN A 262 -7.62 15.89 -10.03
N VAL A 263 -6.64 16.37 -9.27
CA VAL A 263 -5.49 15.58 -8.85
C VAL A 263 -5.39 15.59 -7.33
N THR A 264 -5.39 14.40 -6.72
CA THR A 264 -5.05 14.24 -5.30
C THR A 264 -3.62 13.75 -5.20
N ILE A 265 -2.75 14.51 -4.52
CA ILE A 265 -1.36 14.13 -4.31
C ILE A 265 -1.23 13.60 -2.88
N GLU A 266 -0.73 12.38 -2.73
CA GLU A 266 -0.52 11.72 -1.44
C GLU A 266 0.98 11.65 -1.10
N PHE A 267 1.34 12.13 0.08
CA PHE A 267 2.68 12.05 0.65
C PHE A 267 2.66 11.15 1.89
N PRO A 268 2.80 9.81 1.74
CA PRO A 268 2.84 8.88 2.87
C PRO A 268 4.12 9.05 3.70
N ALA A 269 4.09 8.66 4.98
CA ALA A 269 5.19 8.82 5.92
C ALA A 269 5.72 10.28 5.95
N ALA A 270 4.80 11.23 5.95
CA ALA A 270 5.11 12.66 6.06
C ALA A 270 4.76 13.15 7.47
N THR A 271 5.47 14.16 7.97
CA THR A 271 5.00 14.96 9.10
C THR A 271 4.01 16.01 8.59
N LEU A 272 3.47 16.84 9.50
CA LEU A 272 2.52 17.88 9.12
C LEU A 272 3.13 18.89 8.13
N PRO A 273 2.46 19.19 7.00
CA PRO A 273 2.86 20.30 6.14
C PRO A 273 2.87 21.64 6.89
N MET A 274 3.99 22.35 6.82
CA MET A 274 4.11 23.75 7.25
C MET A 274 3.70 24.72 6.15
N SER A 275 3.86 24.33 4.89
CA SER A 275 3.40 25.10 3.73
C SER A 275 3.10 24.15 2.58
N VAL A 276 2.01 24.41 1.86
CA VAL A 276 1.67 23.75 0.60
C VAL A 276 1.46 24.83 -0.46
N MET A 277 2.18 24.74 -1.57
CA MET A 277 2.03 25.62 -2.72
C MET A 277 1.69 24.80 -3.96
N VAL A 278 0.68 25.24 -4.70
CA VAL A 278 0.25 24.62 -5.95
C VAL A 278 0.24 25.70 -7.04
N ASN A 279 1.07 25.54 -8.06
CA ASN A 279 1.29 26.55 -9.11
C ASN A 279 1.55 27.97 -8.55
N GLY A 280 2.27 28.05 -7.44
CA GLY A 280 2.58 29.31 -6.74
C GLY A 280 1.50 29.80 -5.78
N ALA A 281 0.29 29.23 -5.78
CA ALA A 281 -0.78 29.58 -4.85
C ALA A 281 -0.69 28.76 -3.55
N THR A 282 -0.84 29.44 -2.41
CA THR A 282 -0.85 28.78 -1.09
C THR A 282 -2.14 28.01 -0.86
N TYR A 283 -2.02 26.76 -0.40
CA TYR A 283 -3.14 25.93 0.02
C TYR A 283 -3.17 25.84 1.54
N SER A 284 -4.35 26.06 2.12
CA SER A 284 -4.58 25.96 3.56
C SER A 284 -5.03 24.56 3.97
N ARG A 285 -4.88 24.23 5.26
CA ARG A 285 -5.43 22.99 5.82
C ARG A 285 -6.96 23.02 5.77
N SER A 286 -7.55 21.87 5.51
CA SER A 286 -8.96 21.58 5.78
C SER A 286 -9.04 20.23 6.48
N ASP A 287 -9.87 20.14 7.52
CA ASP A 287 -10.10 18.87 8.22
C ASP A 287 -10.96 17.93 7.37
N ASP A 288 -11.85 18.49 6.56
CA ASP A 288 -12.60 17.77 5.53
C ASP A 288 -11.89 17.90 4.16
N PRO A 289 -11.58 16.79 3.47
CA PRO A 289 -10.95 16.83 2.16
C PRO A 289 -11.74 17.69 1.17
N SER A 290 -11.16 18.83 0.76
CA SER A 290 -11.80 19.81 -0.11
C SER A 290 -10.86 20.27 -1.21
N GLN A 291 -11.40 20.64 -2.37
CA GLN A 291 -10.56 21.12 -3.48
C GLN A 291 -9.91 22.46 -3.12
N GLY A 292 -8.64 22.65 -3.48
CA GLY A 292 -7.91 23.87 -3.14
C GLY A 292 -7.34 23.87 -1.72
N SER A 293 -7.32 22.71 -1.05
CA SER A 293 -6.80 22.57 0.31
C SER A 293 -5.91 21.34 0.43
N TRP A 294 -5.32 21.18 1.62
CA TRP A 294 -4.66 19.94 2.01
C TRP A 294 -5.25 19.43 3.33
N HIS A 295 -5.19 18.11 3.53
CA HIS A 295 -5.61 17.47 4.77
C HIS A 295 -4.55 16.45 5.22
N TYR A 296 -4.57 16.08 6.49
CA TYR A 296 -3.64 15.11 7.05
C TYR A 296 -4.43 13.89 7.55
N ASP A 297 -4.08 12.70 7.06
CA ASP A 297 -4.66 11.43 7.51
C ASP A 297 -3.78 10.84 8.62
N GLY A 298 -4.25 10.91 9.85
CA GLY A 298 -3.55 10.46 11.05
C GLY A 298 -3.41 8.94 11.16
N ASN A 299 -4.33 8.17 10.56
CA ASN A 299 -4.25 6.71 10.53
C ASN A 299 -3.19 6.24 9.52
N ALA A 300 -3.14 6.86 8.35
CA ALA A 300 -2.19 6.55 7.29
C ALA A 300 -0.88 7.32 7.39
N LEU A 301 -0.79 8.33 8.27
CA LEU A 301 0.32 9.29 8.37
C LEU A 301 0.70 9.86 7.00
N THR A 302 -0.32 10.37 6.32
CA THR A 302 -0.24 10.81 4.93
C THR A 302 -0.80 12.21 4.80
N ALA A 303 0.01 13.14 4.29
CA ALA A 303 -0.49 14.44 3.86
C ALA A 303 -1.11 14.28 2.46
N ARG A 304 -2.33 14.78 2.27
CA ARG A 304 -3.02 14.78 0.97
C ARG A 304 -3.29 16.21 0.51
N VAL A 305 -2.91 16.53 -0.72
CA VAL A 305 -3.19 17.82 -1.36
C VAL A 305 -4.23 17.59 -2.45
N VAL A 306 -5.36 18.31 -2.40
CA VAL A 306 -6.46 18.12 -3.36
C VAL A 306 -6.50 19.31 -4.31
N VAL A 307 -5.98 19.11 -5.51
CA VAL A 307 -5.96 20.12 -6.58
C VAL A 307 -7.30 20.07 -7.32
N PRO A 308 -8.00 21.21 -7.51
CA PRO A 308 -9.24 21.25 -8.29
C PRO A 308 -9.01 20.83 -9.74
N ALA A 309 -10.10 20.66 -10.49
CA ALA A 309 -9.99 20.36 -11.90
C ALA A 309 -9.22 21.46 -12.65
N ILE A 310 -8.04 21.12 -13.17
CA ILE A 310 -7.22 21.99 -14.03
C ILE A 310 -7.13 21.40 -15.44
N ALA A 311 -6.92 22.24 -16.44
CA ALA A 311 -6.66 21.78 -17.80
C ALA A 311 -5.48 20.81 -17.79
N ALA A 312 -5.69 19.59 -18.25
CA ALA A 312 -4.70 18.53 -18.08
C ALA A 312 -3.52 18.61 -19.06
N ASP A 313 -3.51 19.60 -19.95
CA ASP A 313 -2.38 19.94 -20.82
C ASP A 313 -1.53 21.11 -20.27
N VAL A 314 -1.86 21.62 -19.08
CA VAL A 314 -1.11 22.68 -18.40
C VAL A 314 -0.26 22.02 -17.31
N PRO A 315 1.00 22.47 -17.11
CA PRO A 315 1.83 21.92 -16.05
C PRO A 315 1.23 22.18 -14.65
N LEU A 316 1.41 21.20 -13.76
CA LEU A 316 1.07 21.31 -12.35
C LEU A 316 2.35 21.14 -11.52
N THR A 317 2.67 22.13 -10.70
CA THR A 317 3.77 22.06 -9.73
C THR A 317 3.20 22.13 -8.32
N VAL A 318 3.52 21.13 -7.50
CA VAL A 318 3.17 21.05 -6.08
C VAL A 318 4.45 21.07 -5.27
N GLN A 319 4.54 21.98 -4.31
CA GLN A 319 5.65 22.12 -3.38
C GLN A 319 5.12 22.03 -1.96
N VAL A 320 5.75 21.21 -1.13
CA VAL A 320 5.38 21.02 0.27
C VAL A 320 6.62 21.14 1.13
N ALA A 321 6.54 21.91 2.22
CA ALA A 321 7.51 21.86 3.31
C ALA A 321 6.86 21.18 4.51
N PHE A 322 7.54 20.20 5.09
CA PHE A 322 7.08 19.39 6.21
C PHE A 322 7.78 19.82 7.51
N ALA A 323 7.08 19.65 8.64
CA ALA A 323 7.65 19.91 9.95
C ALA A 323 8.86 18.99 10.23
N PRO A 324 9.95 19.49 10.84
CA PRO A 324 11.14 18.69 11.10
C PRO A 324 10.91 17.72 12.28
N ASP A 325 10.47 16.49 11.99
CA ASP A 325 10.40 15.40 12.98
C ASP A 325 10.76 14.06 12.33
N THR A 326 11.82 13.41 12.82
CA THR A 326 12.35 12.14 12.29
C THR A 326 11.64 10.93 12.87
N ARG A 327 10.75 11.10 13.86
CA ARG A 327 10.06 9.99 14.55
C ARG A 327 8.91 9.38 13.72
N ILE A 328 8.64 9.92 12.53
CA ILE A 328 7.56 9.44 11.65
C ILE A 328 7.90 8.11 10.97
N GLU A 329 9.18 7.85 10.68
CA GLU A 329 9.59 6.59 10.07
C GLU A 329 9.20 5.42 10.96
N GLY A 330 8.67 4.34 10.41
CA GLY A 330 8.24 3.18 11.20
C GLY A 330 7.01 3.42 12.09
N LEU A 331 6.50 4.65 12.22
CA LEU A 331 5.40 4.95 13.14
C LEU A 331 4.10 4.31 12.66
N ALA A 332 3.82 4.34 11.35
CA ALA A 332 2.63 3.73 10.76
C ALA A 332 2.52 2.25 11.12
N TYR A 333 3.64 1.52 11.09
CA TYR A 333 3.72 0.14 11.55
C TYR A 333 3.31 -0.03 13.02
N ARG A 334 3.98 0.73 13.89
CA ARG A 334 3.85 0.60 15.34
C ARG A 334 2.43 0.93 15.79
N THR A 335 1.84 1.98 15.22
CA THR A 335 0.47 2.42 15.55
C THR A 335 -0.56 1.46 14.97
N LYS A 336 -0.42 1.03 13.71
CA LYS A 336 -1.31 0.05 13.07
C LYS A 336 -1.33 -1.28 13.83
N ARG A 337 -0.16 -1.85 14.16
CA ARG A 337 -0.10 -3.14 14.87
C ARG A 337 -0.54 -3.02 16.32
N THR A 338 -0.24 -1.90 16.98
CA THR A 338 -0.75 -1.63 18.34
C THR A 338 -2.27 -1.55 18.33
N ALA A 339 -2.87 -0.82 17.39
CA ALA A 339 -4.30 -0.73 17.22
C ALA A 339 -4.94 -2.10 16.93
N ALA A 340 -4.31 -2.92 16.08
CA ALA A 340 -4.78 -4.29 15.80
C ALA A 340 -4.71 -5.20 17.04
N ALA A 341 -3.64 -5.12 17.83
CA ALA A 341 -3.51 -5.87 19.08
C ALA A 341 -4.57 -5.45 20.11
N ILE A 342 -4.88 -4.15 20.20
CA ILE A 342 -5.91 -3.60 21.09
C ILE A 342 -7.32 -3.91 20.61
N ALA A 343 -7.58 -3.91 19.29
CA ALA A 343 -8.86 -4.34 18.74
C ALA A 343 -9.12 -5.81 19.07
N TRP A 344 -8.13 -6.68 18.85
CA TRP A 344 -8.19 -8.08 19.27
C TRP A 344 -8.45 -8.19 20.79
N LEU A 345 -7.74 -7.39 21.60
CA LEU A 345 -7.94 -7.40 23.05
C LEU A 345 -9.36 -7.01 23.45
N LYS A 346 -9.97 -6.01 22.80
CA LYS A 346 -11.35 -5.58 23.05
C LYS A 346 -12.35 -6.69 22.77
N ASP A 347 -12.17 -7.42 21.66
CA ASP A 347 -13.05 -8.53 21.27
C ASP A 347 -12.97 -9.71 22.25
N HIS A 348 -11.85 -9.83 22.97
CA HIS A 348 -11.58 -10.92 23.91
C HIS A 348 -11.55 -10.44 25.36
N TRP A 349 -11.97 -9.20 25.66
CA TRP A 349 -11.90 -8.62 27.00
C TRP A 349 -13.03 -9.21 27.85
N PRO A 350 -12.75 -10.14 28.79
CA PRO A 350 -13.80 -10.85 29.50
C PRO A 350 -14.18 -10.14 30.81
N ALA A 351 -13.55 -8.99 31.08
CA ALA A 351 -13.60 -8.34 32.38
C ALA A 351 -14.70 -7.28 32.42
N PRO A 352 -15.47 -7.18 33.53
CA PRO A 352 -16.51 -6.17 33.68
C PRO A 352 -15.94 -4.76 33.81
N GLU A 353 -14.66 -4.61 34.18
CA GLU A 353 -13.98 -3.33 34.18
C GLU A 353 -13.66 -2.83 32.75
N PRO A 354 -13.66 -1.50 32.53
CA PRO A 354 -13.21 -0.94 31.26
C PRO A 354 -11.73 -1.28 31.01
N LEU A 355 -11.34 -1.32 29.73
CA LEU A 355 -9.93 -1.36 29.37
C LEU A 355 -9.20 -0.15 30.01
N PRO A 356 -7.97 -0.33 30.51
CA PRO A 356 -7.18 0.79 31.02
C PRO A 356 -7.09 1.94 30.01
N ASP A 357 -7.24 3.18 30.45
CA ASP A 357 -7.32 4.36 29.57
C ASP A 357 -6.11 4.46 28.61
N ASP A 358 -4.90 4.22 29.12
CA ASP A 358 -3.68 4.25 28.30
C ASP A 358 -3.67 3.15 27.23
N VAL A 359 -4.29 2.00 27.50
CA VAL A 359 -4.47 0.92 26.52
C VAL A 359 -5.47 1.34 25.45
N SER A 360 -6.62 1.89 25.86
CA SER A 360 -7.62 2.37 24.89
C SER A 360 -7.06 3.48 24.00
N ARG A 361 -6.38 4.47 24.59
CA ARG A 361 -5.79 5.62 23.88
C ARG A 361 -4.68 5.22 22.91
N ALA A 362 -3.83 4.25 23.26
CA ALA A 362 -2.79 3.78 22.36
C ALA A 362 -3.37 3.19 21.05
N GLY A 363 -4.56 2.60 21.11
CA GLY A 363 -5.27 2.07 19.94
C GLY A 363 -6.00 3.14 19.12
N GLN A 364 -5.98 4.40 19.57
CA GLN A 364 -6.68 5.53 18.95
C GLN A 364 -5.70 6.59 18.42
N PHE A 365 -4.40 6.28 18.32
CA PHE A 365 -3.38 7.25 17.92
C PHE A 365 -3.76 8.03 16.65
N GLY A 366 -4.14 7.32 15.58
CA GLY A 366 -4.50 7.98 14.32
C GLY A 366 -5.72 8.89 14.44
N GLN A 367 -6.72 8.49 15.21
CA GLN A 367 -7.91 9.32 15.49
C GLN A 367 -7.55 10.58 16.30
N LEU A 368 -6.63 10.47 17.26
CA LEU A 368 -6.14 11.62 18.03
C LEU A 368 -5.37 12.60 17.12
N VAL A 369 -4.62 12.08 16.14
CA VAL A 369 -3.94 12.89 15.14
C VAL A 369 -4.94 13.52 14.16
N ASP A 370 -5.98 12.80 13.73
CA ASP A 370 -7.04 13.37 12.88
C ASP A 370 -7.75 14.54 13.60
N TYR A 371 -7.98 14.42 14.91
CA TYR A 371 -8.65 15.45 15.71
C TYR A 371 -7.78 16.69 15.94
N ASP A 372 -6.47 16.50 16.16
CA ASP A 372 -5.54 17.59 16.45
C ASP A 372 -4.15 17.32 15.83
N PRO A 373 -4.00 17.49 14.51
CA PRO A 373 -2.78 17.12 13.79
C PRO A 373 -1.58 18.02 14.14
N GLU A 374 -1.82 19.22 14.65
CA GLU A 374 -0.77 20.13 15.14
C GLU A 374 -0.04 19.56 16.36
N ARG A 375 -0.70 18.68 17.12
CA ARG A 375 -0.08 17.96 18.23
C ARG A 375 0.68 16.70 17.84
N LEU A 376 0.85 16.39 16.55
CA LEU A 376 1.50 15.16 16.07
C LEU A 376 2.80 14.84 16.84
N THR A 377 3.71 15.80 16.94
CA THR A 377 4.99 15.69 17.68
C THR A 377 4.81 15.25 19.14
N THR A 378 3.80 15.79 19.81
CA THR A 378 3.46 15.48 21.21
C THR A 378 2.74 14.13 21.30
N LEU A 379 1.79 13.86 20.42
CA LEU A 379 1.05 12.60 20.37
C LEU A 379 1.97 11.42 20.12
N ILE A 380 3.02 11.58 19.30
CA ILE A 380 4.06 10.57 19.09
C ILE A 380 4.77 10.27 20.41
N ALA A 381 5.24 11.30 21.12
CA ALA A 381 5.93 11.12 22.40
C ALA A 381 5.03 10.43 23.45
N GLU A 382 3.76 10.82 23.52
CA GLU A 382 2.81 10.18 24.42
C GLU A 382 2.50 8.73 24.00
N PHE A 383 2.42 8.43 22.70
CA PHE A 383 2.24 7.07 22.20
C PHE A 383 3.44 6.18 22.52
N ASP A 384 4.67 6.67 22.30
CA ASP A 384 5.89 5.95 22.64
C ASP A 384 5.92 5.65 24.15
N GLN A 385 5.62 6.64 24.99
CA GLN A 385 5.54 6.46 26.45
C GLN A 385 4.47 5.44 26.86
N ARG A 386 3.27 5.49 26.28
CA ARG A 386 2.19 4.53 26.57
C ARG A 386 2.58 3.11 26.15
N SER A 387 3.18 2.97 24.97
CA SER A 387 3.57 1.69 24.38
C SER A 387 4.46 0.86 25.30
N THR A 388 5.38 1.51 26.05
CA THR A 388 6.27 0.82 27.00
C THR A 388 5.55 0.15 28.19
N ARG A 389 4.31 0.56 28.50
CA ARG A 389 3.57 0.10 29.69
C ARG A 389 2.33 -0.74 29.35
N LEU A 390 1.96 -0.89 28.08
CA LEU A 390 0.71 -1.55 27.67
C LEU A 390 0.60 -2.98 28.20
N VAL A 391 1.67 -3.78 28.06
CA VAL A 391 1.67 -5.17 28.55
C VAL A 391 1.50 -5.19 30.07
N THR A 392 2.23 -4.36 30.81
CA THR A 392 2.13 -4.27 32.27
C THR A 392 0.73 -3.87 32.73
N LEU A 393 0.09 -2.91 32.05
CA LEU A 393 -1.28 -2.48 32.35
C LEU A 393 -2.30 -3.61 32.15
N VAL A 394 -2.16 -4.39 31.08
CA VAL A 394 -3.04 -5.55 30.82
C VAL A 394 -2.73 -6.70 31.79
N GLN A 395 -1.47 -6.91 32.17
CA GLN A 395 -1.11 -7.93 33.16
C GLN A 395 -1.70 -7.64 34.55
N ALA A 396 -1.81 -6.35 34.92
CA ALA A 396 -2.40 -5.91 36.17
C ALA A 396 -3.95 -5.95 36.20
N SER A 397 -4.62 -6.17 35.06
CA SER A 397 -6.09 -6.25 34.99
C SER A 397 -6.63 -7.61 35.46
N ARG A 398 -7.96 -7.79 35.48
CA ARG A 398 -8.60 -9.09 35.77
C ARG A 398 -8.85 -9.93 34.51
N ALA A 399 -8.27 -9.57 33.37
CA ALA A 399 -8.37 -10.38 32.15
C ALA A 399 -7.85 -11.82 32.37
N ALA A 400 -8.39 -12.77 31.64
CA ALA A 400 -7.98 -14.17 31.74
C ALA A 400 -6.49 -14.36 31.36
N PRO A 401 -5.76 -15.31 31.98
CA PRO A 401 -4.33 -15.53 31.73
C PRO A 401 -3.98 -15.72 30.24
N GLU A 402 -4.81 -16.45 29.50
CA GLU A 402 -4.66 -16.69 28.06
C GLU A 402 -4.79 -15.40 27.24
N VAL A 403 -5.70 -14.51 27.61
CA VAL A 403 -5.88 -13.20 26.94
C VAL A 403 -4.66 -12.32 27.20
N LYS A 404 -4.16 -12.32 28.44
CA LYS A 404 -2.94 -11.59 28.83
C LYS A 404 -1.71 -12.08 28.07
N ALA A 405 -1.54 -13.40 27.98
CA ALA A 405 -0.43 -14.02 27.27
C ALA A 405 -0.47 -13.71 25.76
N GLU A 406 -1.65 -13.81 25.15
CA GLU A 406 -1.83 -13.53 23.73
C GLU A 406 -1.61 -12.05 23.38
N PHE A 407 -2.11 -11.13 24.20
CA PHE A 407 -1.85 -9.70 24.03
C PHE A 407 -0.36 -9.39 24.17
N ALA A 408 0.32 -9.95 25.18
CA ALA A 408 1.76 -9.78 25.35
C ALA A 408 2.54 -10.31 24.14
N ARG A 409 2.14 -11.45 23.59
CA ARG A 409 2.72 -12.01 22.35
C ARG A 409 2.56 -11.05 21.18
N ARG A 410 1.35 -10.52 20.96
CA ARG A 410 1.06 -9.54 19.89
C ARG A 410 1.90 -8.28 20.02
N MET A 411 2.02 -7.74 21.23
CA MET A 411 2.86 -6.57 21.50
C MET A 411 4.35 -6.85 21.28
N ALA A 412 4.85 -8.03 21.67
CA ALA A 412 6.26 -8.41 21.48
C ALA A 412 6.67 -8.56 20.00
N MET A 413 5.70 -8.73 19.09
CA MET A 413 5.93 -8.77 17.64
C MET A 413 6.05 -7.37 17.02
N ILE A 414 5.72 -6.31 17.77
CA ILE A 414 5.91 -4.92 17.35
C ILE A 414 7.34 -4.51 17.73
N ARG A 415 8.31 -4.98 16.95
CA ARG A 415 9.71 -4.60 17.13
C ARG A 415 9.99 -3.25 16.46
N ASP A 416 10.55 -2.32 17.22
CA ASP A 416 11.29 -1.19 16.65
C ASP A 416 12.70 -1.73 16.35
N GLU A 417 13.05 -1.81 15.07
CA GLU A 417 14.36 -2.35 14.63
C GLU A 417 15.40 -1.24 14.42
N ARG A 418 15.11 -0.04 14.91
CA ARG A 418 16.05 1.10 14.93
C ARG A 418 17.07 1.02 16.05
#